data_AF-A0A9P3G567-F1
#
_entry.id   AF-A0A9P3G567-F1
#
_cell.length_a   1.000
_cell.length_b   1.000
_cell.length_c   1.000
_cell.angle_alpha   90.00
_cell.angle_beta   90.00
_cell.angle_gamma   90.00
#
_symmetry.space_group_name_H-M   'P 1'
#
loop_
_entity.id
_entity.type
_entity.pdbx_description
1 polymer ?
#
loop_
_entity_poly.entity_id
_entity_poly.type
_entity_poly.pdbx_seq_one_letter_code
_entity_poly.pdbx_strand_id
1 'polypeptide(L)'
;MMLLAFAAAELEFTSILSCRPSNGPFTLLPPLFEGLPLTLFPNPTARHPASTMPLSLRKQLTQCQHCWKHKKQGVTFKRCSACQIEVYCSAECQRAAWPAHKAKCALNARSRAAACSPGAVDKQEAFRAFTSKHRPTLALCGHRALDLDRNPRNAEAYFLCVPVLQRPGAQPAERRFVAQDAEVVPYNVLPPENVASMHRVREDAYASREPGMEGVFFVVLHDVVDSAMHVVPVTYERGSGGKGPLGYKEKLLHNLNNGILV
;
A
#
# COMPACT_ATOMS: atom_id res chain seq x y z
N MET A 1 -16.72 1.75 -3.94
CA MET A 1 -16.85 1.21 -2.55
C MET A 1 -15.61 0.44 -2.12
N MET A 2 -14.67 0.15 -3.04
CA MET A 2 -13.42 -0.57 -2.79
C MET A 2 -12.58 -0.07 -1.59
N LEU A 3 -12.27 1.24 -1.49
CA LEU A 3 -11.30 1.76 -0.50
C LEU A 3 -11.75 1.69 0.98
N LEU A 4 -13.04 1.50 1.27
CA LEU A 4 -13.56 1.43 2.65
C LEU A 4 -13.62 -0.01 3.17
N ALA A 5 -13.88 -0.99 2.31
CA ALA A 5 -13.77 -2.40 2.68
C ALA A 5 -12.31 -2.81 2.97
N PHE A 6 -11.36 -2.30 2.18
CA PHE A 6 -9.92 -2.52 2.43
C PHE A 6 -9.45 -1.97 3.78
N ALA A 7 -9.95 -0.81 4.21
CA ALA A 7 -9.52 -0.17 5.46
C ALA A 7 -10.01 -0.89 6.74
N ALA A 8 -11.12 -1.63 6.66
CA ALA A 8 -11.65 -2.42 7.78
C ALA A 8 -10.94 -3.77 7.90
N ALA A 9 -10.70 -4.47 6.78
CA ALA A 9 -9.87 -5.67 6.75
C ALA A 9 -8.40 -5.38 7.10
N GLU A 10 -7.91 -4.18 6.78
CA GLU A 10 -6.58 -3.68 7.16
C GLU A 10 -6.38 -3.48 8.67
N LEU A 11 -7.42 -3.44 9.53
CA LEU A 11 -7.26 -3.21 10.97
C LEU A 11 -7.18 -4.50 11.79
N GLU A 12 -7.78 -5.59 11.33
CA GLU A 12 -7.67 -6.90 12.01
C GLU A 12 -6.39 -7.66 11.63
N PHE A 13 -5.80 -7.36 10.47
CA PHE A 13 -4.63 -8.08 9.96
C PHE A 13 -3.29 -7.61 10.54
N THR A 14 -3.24 -6.40 11.09
CA THR A 14 -1.97 -5.78 11.53
C THR A 14 -1.38 -6.40 12.79
N SER A 15 -2.15 -7.27 13.44
CA SER A 15 -1.72 -8.01 14.62
C SER A 15 -1.23 -9.44 14.31
N ILE A 16 -1.41 -9.94 13.08
CA ILE A 16 -1.36 -11.40 12.82
C ILE A 16 0.06 -11.91 12.50
N LEU A 17 1.00 -11.05 12.10
CA LEU A 17 2.34 -11.47 11.66
C LEU A 17 3.50 -11.09 12.61
N SER A 18 3.19 -10.71 13.85
CA SER A 18 4.19 -10.42 14.90
C SER A 18 4.87 -11.69 15.46
N CYS A 19 4.36 -12.89 15.13
CA CYS A 19 4.92 -14.13 15.64
C CYS A 19 6.06 -14.63 14.73
N ARG A 20 7.31 -14.46 15.20
CA ARG A 20 8.49 -15.14 14.65
C ARG A 20 8.35 -16.66 14.80
N PRO A 21 8.43 -17.47 13.73
CA PRO A 21 9.02 -18.79 13.82
C PRO A 21 10.54 -18.60 13.77
N SER A 22 11.26 -19.07 14.79
CA SER A 22 12.72 -18.95 14.90
C SER A 22 13.51 -19.66 13.78
N ASN A 23 12.86 -20.40 12.87
CA ASN A 23 13.50 -21.24 11.85
C ASN A 23 12.77 -21.24 10.49
N GLY A 24 12.13 -20.13 10.10
CA GLY A 24 11.42 -20.03 8.82
C GLY A 24 12.32 -19.67 7.63
N PRO A 25 11.93 -20.04 6.38
CA PRO A 25 12.70 -19.81 5.14
C PRO A 25 12.91 -18.33 4.76
N PHE A 26 12.45 -17.39 5.58
CA PHE A 26 12.79 -15.96 5.46
C PHE A 26 14.25 -15.64 5.88
N THR A 27 15.03 -16.65 6.29
CA THR A 27 16.50 -16.54 6.43
C THR A 27 17.25 -16.66 5.09
N LEU A 28 16.68 -16.15 3.99
CA LEU A 28 17.38 -16.09 2.71
C LEU A 28 18.09 -14.75 2.56
N LEU A 29 19.21 -14.65 3.28
CA LEU A 29 20.53 -14.17 2.85
C LEU A 29 21.32 -13.88 4.13
N PRO A 30 22.56 -14.42 4.30
CA PRO A 30 23.47 -13.85 5.29
C PRO A 30 23.60 -12.35 4.98
N PRO A 31 23.69 -11.49 5.99
CA PRO A 31 23.51 -10.08 5.77
C PRO A 31 24.79 -9.54 5.12
N LEU A 32 24.83 -9.51 3.78
CA LEU A 32 25.72 -8.62 3.03
C LEU A 32 25.41 -7.14 3.32
N PHE A 33 24.41 -6.87 4.16
CA PHE A 33 23.82 -5.58 4.44
C PHE A 33 23.62 -5.29 5.93
N GLU A 34 24.07 -6.16 6.85
CA GLU A 34 24.18 -5.80 8.27
C GLU A 34 25.22 -4.68 8.35
N GLY A 35 24.74 -3.45 8.54
CA GLY A 35 25.59 -2.27 8.59
C GLY A 35 25.76 -1.50 7.28
N LEU A 36 24.96 -1.76 6.21
CA LEU A 36 24.94 -0.80 5.09
C LEU A 36 24.32 0.52 5.58
N PRO A 37 25.09 1.63 5.60
CA PRO A 37 24.59 2.84 6.21
C PRO A 37 23.46 3.43 5.36
N LEU A 38 22.38 3.86 6.01
CA LEU A 38 21.24 4.57 5.40
C LEU A 38 21.68 5.79 4.55
N THR A 39 22.91 6.27 4.74
CA THR A 39 23.56 7.32 3.95
C THR A 39 23.70 6.97 2.46
N LEU A 40 23.66 5.69 2.09
CA LEU A 40 23.69 5.23 0.69
C LEU A 40 22.35 5.44 -0.03
N PHE A 41 21.28 5.74 0.72
CA PHE A 41 19.97 6.07 0.18
C PHE A 41 19.58 7.50 0.59
N PRO A 42 20.22 8.54 0.02
CA PRO A 42 19.86 9.91 0.32
C PRO A 42 18.38 10.15 0.03
N ASN A 43 17.72 10.91 0.90
CA ASN A 43 16.33 11.30 0.69
C ASN A 43 16.28 12.24 -0.54
N PRO A 44 15.48 11.95 -1.57
CA PRO A 44 15.32 12.88 -2.69
C PRO A 44 14.94 14.27 -2.16
N THR A 45 15.75 15.28 -2.42
CA THR A 45 15.53 16.64 -1.89
C THR A 45 14.28 17.29 -2.49
N ALA A 46 13.88 16.90 -3.71
CA ALA A 46 12.70 17.39 -4.42
C ALA A 46 11.71 16.27 -4.78
N ARG A 47 10.44 16.61 -4.98
CA ARG A 47 9.44 15.67 -5.52
C ARG A 47 9.81 15.34 -6.96
N HIS A 48 9.86 14.05 -7.29
CA HIS A 48 10.23 13.62 -8.63
C HIS A 48 9.28 14.21 -9.70
N PRO A 49 9.78 14.70 -10.86
CA PRO A 49 8.94 15.26 -11.91
C PRO A 49 7.84 14.30 -12.39
N ALA A 50 8.13 12.99 -12.48
CA ALA A 50 7.13 11.98 -12.85
C ALA A 50 6.00 11.82 -11.80
N SER A 51 6.23 12.21 -10.54
CA SER A 51 5.16 12.29 -9.54
C SER A 51 4.26 13.50 -9.77
N THR A 52 4.69 14.47 -10.58
CA THR A 52 3.98 15.73 -10.84
C THR A 52 2.95 15.53 -11.93
N MET A 53 1.88 14.80 -11.59
CA MET A 53 0.64 14.93 -12.33
C MET A 53 0.22 16.41 -12.34
N PRO A 54 -0.17 16.97 -13.51
CA PRO A 54 -0.68 18.33 -13.59
C PRO A 54 -1.74 18.54 -12.50
N LEU A 55 -1.68 19.65 -11.78
CA LEU A 55 -2.63 19.93 -10.69
C LEU A 55 -4.09 19.84 -11.18
N SER A 56 -4.34 20.14 -12.45
CA SER A 56 -5.62 19.95 -13.15
C SER A 56 -6.07 18.49 -13.14
N LEU A 57 -5.19 17.55 -13.51
CA LEU A 57 -5.49 16.12 -13.54
C LEU A 57 -5.65 15.54 -12.12
N ARG A 58 -4.80 15.93 -11.16
CA ARG A 58 -4.98 15.54 -9.74
C ARG A 58 -6.31 16.02 -9.16
N LYS A 59 -6.72 17.25 -9.50
CA LYS A 59 -8.03 17.78 -9.11
C LYS A 59 -9.14 16.98 -9.77
N GLN A 60 -9.04 16.65 -11.06
CA GLN A 60 -10.06 15.88 -11.80
C GLN A 60 -10.20 14.43 -11.31
N LEU A 61 -9.09 13.79 -10.92
CA LEU A 61 -9.08 12.41 -10.39
C LEU A 61 -9.47 12.32 -8.92
N THR A 62 -9.65 13.45 -8.22
CA THR A 62 -10.16 13.45 -6.84
C THR A 62 -11.61 12.98 -6.84
N GLN A 63 -11.91 11.92 -6.09
CA GLN A 63 -13.23 11.28 -6.05
C GLN A 63 -13.89 11.40 -4.66
N CYS A 64 -15.22 11.50 -4.66
CA CYS A 64 -16.01 11.51 -3.45
C CYS A 64 -15.90 10.14 -2.75
N GLN A 65 -15.58 10.13 -1.46
CA GLN A 65 -15.39 8.88 -0.72
C GLN A 65 -16.71 8.13 -0.42
N HIS A 66 -17.85 8.71 -0.75
CA HIS A 66 -19.15 8.03 -0.68
C HIS A 66 -19.64 7.55 -2.06
N CYS A 67 -19.84 8.50 -2.98
CA CYS A 67 -20.52 8.25 -4.25
C CYS A 67 -19.56 8.08 -5.44
N TRP A 68 -18.24 8.13 -5.21
CA TRP A 68 -17.17 7.90 -6.19
C TRP A 68 -17.17 8.86 -7.40
N LYS A 69 -18.04 9.87 -7.40
CA LYS A 69 -18.03 10.91 -8.43
C LYS A 69 -16.68 11.62 -8.42
N HIS A 70 -16.08 11.69 -9.60
CA HIS A 70 -14.91 12.50 -9.86
C HIS A 70 -15.25 13.99 -9.75
N LYS A 71 -14.27 14.78 -9.34
CA LYS A 71 -14.40 16.24 -9.30
C LYS A 71 -14.42 16.78 -10.73
N LYS A 72 -15.62 16.97 -11.28
CA LYS A 72 -15.84 17.68 -12.55
C LYS A 72 -15.53 19.18 -12.38
N GLN A 73 -15.31 19.88 -13.49
CA GLN A 73 -15.16 21.33 -13.48
C GLN A 73 -16.35 21.99 -12.76
N GLY A 74 -16.08 22.93 -11.86
CA GLY A 74 -17.10 23.66 -11.09
C GLY A 74 -17.58 23.01 -9.78
N VAL A 75 -17.29 21.74 -9.51
CA VAL A 75 -17.73 21.08 -8.26
C VAL A 75 -16.62 21.14 -7.20
N THR A 76 -16.92 21.75 -6.04
CA THR A 76 -15.96 21.83 -4.92
C THR A 76 -16.19 20.69 -3.94
N PHE A 77 -15.15 19.90 -3.71
CA PHE A 77 -15.20 18.83 -2.71
C PHE A 77 -14.75 19.38 -1.36
N LYS A 78 -15.44 18.95 -0.31
CA LYS A 78 -15.15 19.33 1.07
C LYS A 78 -14.37 18.20 1.73
N ARG A 79 -13.29 18.56 2.43
CA ARG A 79 -12.58 17.62 3.29
C ARG A 79 -13.36 17.43 4.58
N CYS A 80 -13.30 16.23 5.15
CA CYS A 80 -13.76 15.99 6.51
C CYS A 80 -13.08 16.98 7.47
N SER A 81 -13.86 17.73 8.24
CA SER A 81 -13.33 18.76 9.15
C SER A 81 -12.38 18.20 10.20
N ALA A 82 -12.67 17.01 10.72
CA ALA A 82 -11.86 16.34 11.74
C ALA A 82 -10.54 15.78 11.16
N CYS A 83 -10.62 14.80 10.25
CA CYS A 83 -9.41 14.14 9.77
C CYS A 83 -8.67 14.92 8.66
N GLN A 84 -9.36 15.77 7.89
CA GLN A 84 -8.82 16.48 6.71
C GLN A 84 -8.26 15.57 5.59
N ILE A 85 -8.54 14.27 5.64
CA ILE A 85 -8.04 13.29 4.66
C ILE A 85 -9.11 12.95 3.63
N GLU A 86 -10.28 12.49 4.06
CA GLU A 86 -11.36 12.11 3.14
C GLU A 86 -12.08 13.33 2.58
N VAL A 87 -12.52 13.21 1.33
CA VAL A 87 -13.17 14.26 0.55
C VAL A 87 -14.55 13.82 0.08
N TYR A 88 -15.53 14.71 0.18
CA TYR A 88 -16.91 14.45 -0.22
C TYR A 88 -17.42 15.57 -1.13
N CYS A 89 -18.28 15.23 -2.08
CA CYS A 89 -18.91 16.23 -2.94
C CYS A 89 -20.01 17.04 -2.21
N SER A 90 -20.54 16.52 -1.11
CA SER A 90 -21.58 17.19 -0.32
C SER A 90 -21.62 16.69 1.14
N ALA A 91 -22.36 17.41 1.99
CA ALA A 91 -22.54 17.02 3.40
C ALA A 91 -23.38 15.74 3.53
N GLU A 92 -24.30 15.48 2.59
CA GLU A 92 -25.09 14.25 2.52
C GLU A 92 -24.17 13.06 2.27
N CYS A 93 -23.24 13.16 1.32
CA CYS A 93 -22.25 12.12 1.05
C CYS A 93 -21.33 11.87 2.25
N GLN A 94 -20.93 12.92 2.98
CA GLN A 94 -20.15 12.75 4.20
C GLN A 94 -20.94 12.02 5.28
N ARG A 95 -22.21 12.39 5.52
CA ARG A 95 -23.08 11.74 6.51
C ARG A 95 -23.35 10.27 6.15
N ALA A 96 -23.63 9.99 4.89
CA ALA A 96 -23.87 8.64 4.43
C ALA A 96 -22.61 7.75 4.48
N ALA A 97 -21.41 8.33 4.30
CA ALA A 97 -20.15 7.62 4.50
C ALA A 97 -19.76 7.45 5.97
N TRP A 98 -20.42 8.15 6.90
CA TRP A 98 -20.01 8.22 8.31
C TRP A 98 -19.89 6.86 9.00
N PRO A 99 -20.81 5.89 8.83
CA PRO A 99 -20.69 4.59 9.48
C PRO A 99 -19.37 3.87 9.17
N ALA A 100 -18.93 3.90 7.90
CA ALA A 100 -17.66 3.32 7.47
C ALA A 100 -16.46 4.25 7.74
N HIS A 101 -16.66 5.57 7.69
CA HIS A 101 -15.59 6.55 7.88
C HIS A 101 -15.19 6.71 9.36
N LYS A 102 -16.10 6.56 10.32
CA LYS A 102 -15.91 6.94 11.74
C LYS A 102 -14.61 6.39 12.36
N ALA A 103 -14.33 5.10 12.21
CA ALA A 103 -13.13 4.47 12.75
C ALA A 103 -11.86 5.02 12.08
N LYS A 104 -11.86 5.13 10.75
CA LYS A 104 -10.78 5.70 9.96
C LYS A 104 -10.57 7.19 10.23
N CYS A 105 -11.64 7.93 10.49
CA CYS A 105 -11.62 9.34 10.86
C CYS A 105 -10.86 9.56 12.17
N ALA A 106 -11.18 8.77 13.19
CA ALA A 106 -10.54 8.84 14.49
C ALA A 106 -9.04 8.50 14.38
N LEU A 107 -8.68 7.46 13.63
CA LEU A 107 -7.28 7.10 13.38
C LEU A 107 -6.55 8.24 12.67
N ASN A 108 -7.05 8.70 11.54
CA ASN A 108 -6.44 9.77 10.74
C ASN A 108 -6.30 11.10 11.52
N ALA A 109 -7.28 11.42 12.37
CA ALA A 109 -7.23 12.61 13.22
C ALA A 109 -6.15 12.48 14.30
N ARG A 110 -6.02 11.30 14.93
CA ARG A 110 -4.93 10.99 15.88
C ARG A 110 -3.57 11.06 15.22
N SER A 111 -3.39 10.45 14.04
CA SER A 111 -2.15 10.51 13.26
C SER A 111 -1.69 11.94 12.97
N ARG A 112 -2.65 12.85 12.72
CA ARG A 112 -2.35 14.27 12.54
C ARG A 112 -2.01 15.00 13.83
N ALA A 113 -2.63 14.62 14.95
CA ALA A 113 -2.31 15.20 16.26
C ALA A 113 -0.97 14.66 16.81
N ALA A 114 -0.65 13.39 16.55
CA ALA A 114 0.60 12.72 16.90
C ALA A 114 1.80 13.21 16.06
N ALA A 115 1.56 13.95 14.97
CA ALA A 115 2.61 14.69 14.26
C ALA A 115 3.24 15.82 15.11
N CYS A 116 2.76 16.04 16.33
CA CYS A 116 3.36 16.93 17.35
C CYS A 116 4.07 16.16 18.49
N SER A 117 4.27 14.85 18.40
CA SER A 117 5.04 14.06 19.38
C SER A 117 6.36 13.60 18.76
N PRO A 118 7.53 13.96 19.32
CA PRO A 118 8.81 13.48 18.82
C PRO A 118 9.01 12.01 19.25
N GLY A 119 9.13 11.07 18.31
CA GLY A 119 9.81 9.80 18.59
C GLY A 119 9.37 8.55 17.83
N ALA A 120 8.08 8.25 17.72
CA ALA A 120 7.64 7.00 17.07
C ALA A 120 6.31 7.19 16.34
N VAL A 121 6.36 7.20 15.01
CA VAL A 121 5.17 6.93 14.19
C VAL A 121 4.87 5.44 14.34
N ASP A 122 3.63 5.07 14.66
CA ASP A 122 3.19 3.67 14.62
C ASP A 122 3.64 3.05 13.29
N LYS A 123 4.47 2.00 13.36
CA LYS A 123 5.11 1.41 12.18
C LYS A 123 4.08 0.94 11.16
N GLN A 124 2.93 0.47 11.63
CA GLN A 124 1.84 0.05 10.78
C GLN A 124 1.16 1.24 10.10
N GLU A 125 1.04 2.36 10.78
CA GLU A 125 0.59 3.61 10.18
C GLU A 125 1.58 4.09 9.12
N ALA A 126 2.88 4.00 9.40
CA ALA A 126 3.93 4.35 8.44
C ALA A 126 3.83 3.49 7.16
N PHE A 127 3.67 2.17 7.31
CA PHE A 127 3.45 1.26 6.19
C PHE A 127 2.20 1.63 5.40
N ARG A 128 1.04 1.76 6.06
CA ARG A 128 -0.22 2.12 5.39
C ARG A 128 -0.12 3.44 4.63
N ALA A 129 0.53 4.44 5.21
CA ALA A 129 0.74 5.73 4.56
C ALA A 129 1.65 5.59 3.32
N PHE A 130 2.73 4.81 3.41
CA PHE A 130 3.65 4.56 2.30
C PHE A 130 2.97 3.76 1.17
N THR A 131 2.34 2.63 1.49
CA THR A 131 1.70 1.75 0.50
C THR A 131 0.49 2.38 -0.14
N SER A 132 -0.26 3.22 0.58
CA SER A 132 -1.34 4.03 0.00
C SER A 132 -0.84 4.98 -1.10
N LYS A 133 0.33 5.60 -0.93
CA LYS A 133 0.93 6.48 -1.96
C LYS A 133 1.42 5.69 -3.16
N HIS A 134 2.03 4.54 -2.92
CA HIS A 134 2.64 3.70 -3.97
C HIS A 134 1.69 2.66 -4.57
N ARG A 135 0.42 2.65 -4.18
CA ARG A 135 -0.59 1.67 -4.62
C ARG A 135 -0.61 1.43 -6.14
N PRO A 136 -0.54 2.45 -7.03
CA PRO A 136 -0.47 2.22 -8.47
C PRO A 136 0.78 1.46 -8.90
N THR A 137 1.96 1.80 -8.36
CA THR A 137 3.22 1.09 -8.64
C THR A 137 3.15 -0.35 -8.13
N LEU A 138 2.66 -0.57 -6.90
CA LEU A 138 2.53 -1.90 -6.29
C LEU A 138 1.58 -2.78 -7.12
N ALA A 139 0.46 -2.22 -7.58
CA ALA A 139 -0.51 -2.93 -8.40
C ALA A 139 0.07 -3.34 -9.76
N LEU A 140 0.65 -2.37 -10.48
CA LEU A 140 1.25 -2.60 -11.79
C LEU A 140 2.39 -3.64 -11.73
N CYS A 141 3.32 -3.45 -10.80
CA CYS A 141 4.51 -4.30 -10.72
C CYS A 141 4.17 -5.67 -10.15
N GLY A 142 3.25 -5.77 -9.18
CA GLY A 142 2.78 -7.04 -8.65
C GLY A 142 2.04 -7.89 -9.68
N HIS A 143 1.19 -7.27 -10.51
CA HIS A 143 0.52 -7.96 -11.60
C HIS A 143 1.50 -8.60 -12.58
N ARG A 144 2.57 -7.85 -12.94
CA ARG A 144 3.64 -8.35 -13.80
C ARG A 144 4.49 -9.42 -13.13
N ALA A 145 4.87 -9.21 -11.87
CA ALA A 145 5.70 -10.13 -11.11
C ALA A 145 5.06 -11.52 -11.05
N LEU A 146 3.75 -11.55 -10.81
CA LEU A 146 2.98 -12.78 -10.72
C LEU A 146 2.48 -13.30 -12.08
N ASP A 147 2.82 -12.65 -13.20
CA ASP A 147 2.40 -13.02 -14.55
C ASP A 147 0.87 -13.24 -14.69
N LEU A 148 0.07 -12.36 -14.08
CA LEU A 148 -1.38 -12.58 -13.93
C LEU A 148 -2.17 -12.46 -15.24
N ASP A 149 -1.58 -11.84 -16.28
CA ASP A 149 -2.21 -11.80 -17.61
C ASP A 149 -2.26 -13.17 -18.27
N ARG A 150 -1.20 -13.97 -18.07
CA ARG A 150 -1.08 -15.31 -18.66
C ARG A 150 -1.58 -16.38 -17.69
N ASN A 151 -1.28 -16.22 -16.40
CA ASN A 151 -1.51 -17.22 -15.37
C ASN A 151 -2.19 -16.62 -14.12
N PRO A 152 -3.50 -16.32 -14.16
CA PRO A 152 -4.22 -15.72 -13.02
C PRO A 152 -4.11 -16.53 -11.72
N ARG A 153 -4.01 -17.86 -11.81
CA ARG A 153 -3.85 -18.76 -10.66
C ARG A 153 -2.57 -18.51 -9.85
N ASN A 154 -1.58 -17.82 -10.41
CA ASN A 154 -0.40 -17.43 -9.66
C ASN A 154 -0.74 -16.54 -8.46
N ALA A 155 -1.84 -15.79 -8.50
CA ALA A 155 -2.32 -15.03 -7.34
C ALA A 155 -2.71 -15.94 -6.15
N GLU A 156 -3.06 -17.20 -6.41
CA GLU A 156 -3.43 -18.18 -5.38
C GLU A 156 -2.21 -18.90 -4.80
N ALA A 157 -1.17 -19.11 -5.60
CA ALA A 157 0.03 -19.86 -5.23
C ALA A 157 1.18 -18.97 -4.72
N TYR A 158 1.22 -17.70 -5.14
CA TYR A 158 2.32 -16.79 -4.85
C TYR A 158 1.86 -15.39 -4.40
N PHE A 159 2.77 -14.66 -3.77
CA PHE A 159 2.66 -13.24 -3.44
C PHE A 159 3.97 -12.51 -3.80
N LEU A 160 3.91 -11.19 -3.93
CA LEU A 160 5.11 -10.35 -4.12
C LEU A 160 5.63 -9.89 -2.75
N CYS A 161 6.81 -10.34 -2.35
CA CYS A 161 7.52 -9.85 -1.18
C CYS A 161 8.43 -8.67 -1.56
N VAL A 162 8.40 -7.61 -0.75
CA VAL A 162 9.24 -6.42 -0.90
C VAL A 162 9.95 -6.17 0.44
N PRO A 163 11.19 -6.66 0.60
CA PRO A 163 12.02 -6.31 1.75
C PRO A 163 12.28 -4.81 1.78
N VAL A 164 12.02 -4.18 2.92
CA VAL A 164 12.21 -2.74 3.10
C VAL A 164 13.00 -2.41 4.37
N LEU A 165 13.58 -1.22 4.36
CA LEU A 165 14.24 -0.63 5.51
C LEU A 165 13.55 0.70 5.84
N GLN A 166 13.06 0.88 7.07
CA GLN A 166 12.50 2.16 7.50
C GLN A 166 13.58 3.24 7.53
N ARG A 167 13.27 4.43 6.98
CA ARG A 167 14.12 5.62 7.08
C ARG A 167 13.71 6.44 8.31
N PRO A 168 14.55 6.54 9.35
CA PRO A 168 14.24 7.33 10.54
C PRO A 168 14.00 8.80 10.17
N GLY A 169 12.92 9.39 10.70
CA GLY A 169 12.60 10.80 10.49
C GLY A 169 12.23 11.21 9.05
N ALA A 170 12.17 10.26 8.10
CA ALA A 170 11.89 10.59 6.71
C ALA A 170 10.44 11.07 6.52
N GLN A 171 10.33 12.25 5.92
CA GLN A 171 9.09 12.80 5.40
C GLN A 171 9.34 13.26 3.95
N PRO A 172 8.32 13.27 3.09
CA PRO A 172 6.93 12.84 3.30
C PRO A 172 6.73 11.30 3.30
N ALA A 173 5.50 10.84 3.53
CA ALA A 173 5.16 9.42 3.71
C ALA A 173 5.67 8.50 2.59
N GLU A 174 5.64 8.96 1.34
CA GLU A 174 6.13 8.23 0.16
C GLU A 174 7.63 7.91 0.17
N ARG A 175 8.40 8.41 1.15
CA ARG A 175 9.85 8.21 1.30
C ARG A 175 10.25 7.53 2.60
N ARG A 176 9.28 7.04 3.38
CA ARG A 176 9.52 6.46 4.71
C ARG A 176 10.27 5.13 4.69
N PHE A 177 10.32 4.46 3.55
CA PHE A 177 10.98 3.17 3.40
C PHE A 177 11.92 3.18 2.20
N VAL A 178 12.98 2.39 2.28
CA VAL A 178 13.81 1.97 1.14
C VAL A 178 13.41 0.54 0.81
N ALA A 179 12.95 0.27 -0.40
CA ALA A 179 12.84 -1.09 -0.92
C ALA A 179 14.23 -1.59 -1.30
N GLN A 180 14.64 -2.69 -0.66
CA GLN A 180 15.93 -3.33 -0.91
C GLN A 180 15.83 -4.30 -2.08
N ASP A 181 14.71 -5.04 -2.13
CA ASP A 181 14.49 -5.99 -3.20
C ASP A 181 13.00 -6.22 -3.53
N ALA A 182 12.74 -7.09 -4.51
CA ALA A 182 11.40 -7.58 -4.83
C ALA A 182 11.45 -9.01 -5.36
N GLU A 183 10.67 -9.91 -4.75
CA GLU A 183 10.69 -11.35 -5.05
C GLU A 183 9.29 -11.95 -5.05
N VAL A 184 9.06 -12.91 -5.96
CA VAL A 184 7.84 -13.71 -5.99
C VAL A 184 8.01 -14.91 -5.07
N VAL A 185 7.16 -15.00 -4.06
CA VAL A 185 7.31 -15.96 -2.96
C VAL A 185 6.05 -16.85 -2.90
N PRO A 186 6.19 -18.18 -2.81
CA PRO A 186 5.05 -19.08 -2.70
C PRO A 186 4.40 -19.04 -1.30
N TYR A 187 3.09 -19.22 -1.17
CA TYR A 187 2.43 -19.20 0.16
C TYR A 187 2.89 -20.31 1.09
N ASN A 188 3.35 -21.45 0.54
CA ASN A 188 3.76 -22.61 1.34
C ASN A 188 4.99 -22.36 2.24
N VAL A 189 5.71 -21.25 2.04
CA VAL A 189 6.80 -20.83 2.94
C VAL A 189 6.30 -20.10 4.18
N LEU A 190 5.03 -19.68 4.21
CA LEU A 190 4.40 -19.06 5.35
C LEU A 190 3.78 -20.13 6.27
N PRO A 191 3.74 -19.89 7.59
CA PRO A 191 2.98 -20.73 8.51
C PRO A 191 1.51 -20.89 8.08
N PRO A 192 0.89 -22.08 8.24
CA PRO A 192 -0.49 -22.33 7.79
C PRO A 192 -1.52 -21.34 8.33
N GLU A 193 -1.35 -20.86 9.55
CA GLU A 193 -2.21 -19.85 10.18
C GLU A 193 -2.14 -18.49 9.47
N ASN A 194 -0.97 -18.13 8.93
CA ASN A 194 -0.77 -16.91 8.17
C ASN A 194 -1.41 -17.04 6.79
N VAL A 195 -1.24 -18.21 6.16
CA VAL A 195 -1.88 -18.53 4.87
C VAL A 195 -3.39 -18.49 5.01
N ALA A 196 -3.97 -19.13 6.02
CA ALA A 196 -5.41 -19.11 6.29
C ALA A 196 -5.94 -17.67 6.51
N SER A 197 -5.20 -16.87 7.26
CA SER A 197 -5.51 -15.45 7.46
C SER A 197 -5.50 -14.68 6.12
N MET A 198 -4.47 -14.87 5.29
CA MET A 198 -4.39 -14.23 3.97
C MET A 198 -5.52 -14.68 3.04
N HIS A 199 -5.95 -15.94 3.12
CA HIS A 199 -7.12 -16.42 2.36
C HIS A 199 -8.41 -15.70 2.74
N ARG A 200 -8.66 -15.48 4.04
CA ARG A 200 -9.84 -14.70 4.49
C ARG A 200 -9.80 -13.27 3.94
N VAL A 201 -8.65 -12.61 4.01
CA VAL A 201 -8.50 -11.26 3.43
C VAL A 201 -8.74 -11.27 1.92
N ARG A 202 -8.32 -12.32 1.22
CA ARG A 202 -8.57 -12.47 -0.22
C ARG A 202 -10.07 -12.55 -0.49
N GLU A 203 -10.79 -13.37 0.27
CA GLU A 203 -12.24 -13.54 0.15
C GLU A 203 -12.97 -12.21 0.40
N ASP A 204 -12.63 -11.50 1.47
CA ASP A 204 -13.23 -10.20 1.82
C ASP A 204 -12.94 -9.14 0.75
N ALA A 205 -11.69 -9.06 0.28
CA ALA A 205 -11.27 -8.15 -0.78
C ALA A 205 -11.96 -8.48 -2.11
N TYR A 206 -12.12 -9.76 -2.42
CA TYR A 206 -12.78 -10.22 -3.63
C TYR A 206 -14.28 -9.94 -3.58
N ALA A 207 -14.94 -10.18 -2.44
CA ALA A 207 -16.36 -9.87 -2.24
C ALA A 207 -16.64 -8.36 -2.36
N SER A 208 -15.66 -7.52 -1.98
CA SER A 208 -15.78 -6.06 -1.96
C SER A 208 -15.22 -5.37 -3.21
N ARG A 209 -14.80 -6.12 -4.23
CA ARG A 209 -14.16 -5.58 -5.43
C ARG A 209 -15.16 -4.85 -6.33
N GLU A 210 -14.68 -3.92 -7.13
CA GLU A 210 -15.51 -3.30 -8.17
C GLU A 210 -15.85 -4.33 -9.27
N PRO A 211 -17.04 -4.27 -9.89
CA PRO A 211 -17.39 -5.14 -11.01
C PRO A 211 -16.34 -5.08 -12.12
N GLY A 212 -15.95 -6.24 -12.65
CA GLY A 212 -14.93 -6.36 -13.71
C GLY A 212 -13.54 -6.77 -13.22
N MET A 213 -13.27 -6.71 -11.91
CA MET A 213 -12.02 -7.23 -11.33
C MET A 213 -11.98 -8.76 -11.38
N GLU A 214 -10.87 -9.32 -11.87
CA GLU A 214 -10.67 -10.76 -12.10
C GLU A 214 -10.19 -11.49 -10.83
N GLY A 215 -9.40 -10.83 -9.99
CA GLY A 215 -8.86 -11.47 -8.79
C GLY A 215 -8.23 -10.50 -7.80
N VAL A 216 -7.63 -11.08 -6.76
CA VAL A 216 -6.89 -10.36 -5.71
C VAL A 216 -5.55 -11.07 -5.52
N PHE A 217 -4.45 -10.31 -5.60
CA PHE A 217 -3.12 -10.78 -5.22
C PHE A 217 -2.59 -9.97 -4.04
N PHE A 218 -1.51 -10.44 -3.42
CA PHE A 218 -0.89 -9.77 -2.27
C PHE A 218 0.48 -9.23 -2.60
N VAL A 219 0.74 -8.02 -2.13
CA VAL A 219 2.09 -7.49 -1.95
C VAL A 219 2.37 -7.43 -0.46
N VAL A 220 3.54 -7.89 -0.04
CA VAL A 220 3.93 -7.96 1.37
C VAL A 220 5.19 -7.13 1.55
N LEU A 221 5.11 -6.05 2.32
CA LEU A 221 6.29 -5.33 2.76
C LEU A 221 6.82 -6.02 4.01
N HIS A 222 8.11 -6.33 4.05
CA HIS A 222 8.78 -6.94 5.20
C HIS A 222 9.92 -6.02 5.64
N ASP A 223 9.83 -5.44 6.83
CA ASP A 223 10.93 -4.66 7.37
C ASP A 223 12.06 -5.57 7.84
N VAL A 224 13.25 -5.37 7.30
CA VAL A 224 14.39 -6.27 7.54
C VAL A 224 15.02 -6.11 8.93
N VAL A 225 14.69 -5.06 9.68
CA VAL A 225 15.29 -4.77 11.00
C VAL A 225 14.49 -5.40 12.13
N ASP A 226 13.19 -5.17 12.17
CA ASP A 226 12.32 -5.70 13.24
C ASP A 226 11.34 -6.78 12.75
N SER A 227 11.49 -7.25 11.51
CA SER A 227 10.68 -8.28 10.89
C SER A 227 9.18 -7.93 10.78
N ALA A 228 8.80 -6.65 10.94
CA ALA A 228 7.42 -6.24 10.81
C ALA A 228 6.92 -6.44 9.37
N MET A 229 5.75 -7.05 9.22
CA MET A 229 5.15 -7.32 7.92
C MET A 229 3.87 -6.49 7.70
N HIS A 230 3.70 -5.99 6.48
CA HIS A 230 2.49 -5.30 6.07
C HIS A 230 1.96 -5.91 4.77
N VAL A 231 0.79 -6.55 4.86
CA VAL A 231 0.12 -7.22 3.75
C VAL A 231 -0.82 -6.24 3.05
N VAL A 232 -0.68 -6.17 1.73
CA VAL A 232 -1.35 -5.21 0.86
C VAL A 232 -2.17 -5.98 -0.19
N PRO A 233 -3.48 -6.22 0.06
CA PRO A 233 -4.35 -6.90 -0.90
C PRO A 233 -4.66 -5.98 -2.10
N VAL A 234 -4.30 -6.41 -3.31
CA VAL A 234 -4.50 -5.67 -4.57
C VAL A 234 -5.51 -6.41 -5.43
N THR A 235 -6.63 -5.77 -5.78
CA THR A 235 -7.52 -6.24 -6.86
C THR A 235 -6.93 -5.92 -8.22
N TYR A 236 -7.11 -6.81 -9.19
CA TYR A 236 -6.64 -6.60 -10.56
C TYR A 236 -7.68 -7.04 -11.59
N GLU A 237 -7.60 -6.45 -12.78
CA GLU A 237 -8.29 -6.89 -13.99
C GLU A 237 -7.28 -7.38 -15.05
N ARG A 238 -7.72 -8.21 -15.99
CA ARG A 238 -6.87 -8.65 -17.12
C ARG A 238 -6.33 -7.44 -17.88
N GLY A 239 -5.03 -7.44 -18.18
CA GLY A 239 -4.34 -6.34 -18.87
C GLY A 239 -3.83 -5.22 -17.96
N SER A 240 -4.09 -5.28 -16.64
CA SER A 240 -3.61 -4.28 -15.66
C SER A 240 -2.09 -4.18 -15.58
N GLY A 241 -1.37 -5.21 -16.05
CA GLY A 241 0.09 -5.24 -16.08
C GLY A 241 0.72 -4.14 -16.91
N GLY A 242 -0.02 -3.47 -17.82
CA GLY A 242 0.50 -2.40 -18.67
C GLY A 242 1.66 -2.81 -19.58
N LYS A 243 2.10 -1.91 -20.49
CA LYS A 243 3.23 -2.14 -21.41
C LYS A 243 4.46 -1.33 -20.97
N GLY A 244 5.69 -1.83 -21.15
CA GLY A 244 6.87 -1.02 -20.88
C GLY A 244 8.20 -1.77 -20.96
N PRO A 245 9.33 -1.04 -21.17
CA PRO A 245 10.63 -1.62 -21.45
C PRO A 245 11.38 -2.11 -20.19
N LEU A 246 11.03 -1.59 -19.00
CA LEU A 246 11.63 -2.02 -17.74
C LEU A 246 10.89 -3.22 -17.15
N GLY A 247 11.67 -4.16 -16.60
CA GLY A 247 11.16 -5.23 -15.76
C GLY A 247 10.41 -4.70 -14.55
N TYR A 248 9.55 -5.54 -13.96
CA TYR A 248 8.72 -5.13 -12.82
C TYR A 248 9.58 -4.71 -11.63
N LYS A 249 10.73 -5.38 -11.43
CA LYS A 249 11.62 -5.23 -10.28
C LYS A 249 12.34 -3.89 -10.31
N GLU A 250 12.99 -3.56 -11.42
CA GLU A 250 13.70 -2.29 -11.59
C GLU A 250 12.75 -1.11 -11.47
N LYS A 251 11.56 -1.21 -12.09
CA LYS A 251 10.54 -0.16 -12.02
C LYS A 251 10.01 0.02 -10.60
N LEU A 252 9.72 -1.07 -9.90
CA LEU A 252 9.23 -1.05 -8.52
C LEU A 252 10.26 -0.37 -7.61
N LEU A 253 11.50 -0.86 -7.60
CA LEU A 253 12.57 -0.31 -6.76
C LEU A 253 12.85 1.15 -7.08
N HIS A 254 12.91 1.51 -8.37
CA HIS A 254 13.09 2.90 -8.80
C HIS A 254 11.98 3.81 -8.27
N ASN A 255 10.71 3.41 -8.42
CA ASN A 255 9.59 4.23 -7.98
C ASN A 255 9.49 4.35 -6.46
N LEU A 256 9.61 3.22 -5.73
CA LEU A 256 9.54 3.22 -4.27
C LEU A 256 10.66 4.05 -3.65
N ASN A 257 11.91 3.86 -4.10
CA ASN A 257 13.07 4.49 -3.49
C ASN A 257 13.21 5.99 -3.80
N ASN A 258 12.65 6.44 -4.93
CA ASN A 258 12.65 7.85 -5.33
C ASN A 258 11.34 8.58 -4.95
N GLY A 259 10.41 7.92 -4.27
CA GLY A 259 9.12 8.50 -3.91
C GLY A 259 8.29 8.90 -5.14
N ILE A 260 8.35 8.09 -6.20
CA ILE A 260 7.66 8.34 -7.46
C ILE A 260 6.22 7.86 -7.37
N LEU A 261 5.27 8.78 -7.53
CA LEU A 261 3.84 8.53 -7.44
C LEU A 261 3.24 8.62 -8.86
N VAL A 262 3.25 7.49 -9.57
CA VAL A 262 2.65 7.36 -10.92
C VAL A 262 1.16 7.10 -10.87
#